data_AF-A0A537E0R6-F1
#
_entry.id   AF-A0A537E0R6-F1
#
_cell.length_a   1.000
_cell.length_b   1.000
_cell.length_c   1.000
_cell.angle_alpha   90.00
_cell.angle_beta   90.00
_cell.angle_gamma   90.00
#
_symmetry.space_group_name_H-M   'P 1'
#
loop_
_entity.id
_entity.type
_entity.pdbx_description
1 polymer ?
#
loop_
_entity_poly.entity_id
_entity_poly.type
_entity_poly.pdbx_seq_one_letter_code
_entity_poly.pdbx_strand_id
1 'polypeptide(L)'
;MQFQFEEKVDLAIVKSVKATLRFYNELRKQALTRGEVGNPPSFETFSTMATGLMEATKQVDLDRLKNLSMRDLLERTWAQKLLTYSTKKLVKDSYEALTKRY
;
A
#
# COMPACT_ATOMS: atom_id res chain seq x y z
N MET A 1 -2.42 0.58 -24.82
CA MET A 1 -1.33 1.20 -24.05
C MET A 1 -1.80 1.76 -22.70
N GLN A 2 -2.92 2.52 -22.66
CA GLN A 2 -3.49 3.06 -21.42
C GLN A 2 -3.95 1.99 -20.40
N PHE A 3 -4.59 0.91 -20.86
CA PHE A 3 -5.00 -0.21 -20.00
C PHE A 3 -3.82 -0.84 -19.23
N GLN A 4 -2.71 -1.12 -19.92
CA GLN A 4 -1.48 -1.65 -19.30
C GLN A 4 -0.85 -0.68 -18.29
N PHE A 5 -1.08 0.63 -18.44
CA PHE A 5 -0.61 1.63 -17.51
C PHE A 5 -1.44 1.64 -16.22
N GLU A 6 -2.76 1.60 -16.34
CA GLU A 6 -3.67 1.52 -15.20
C GLU A 6 -3.46 0.23 -14.39
N GLU A 7 -3.24 -0.91 -15.06
CA GLU A 7 -2.90 -2.18 -14.40
C GLU A 7 -1.59 -2.09 -13.61
N LYS A 8 -0.59 -1.35 -14.10
CA LYS A 8 0.66 -1.13 -13.39
C LYS A 8 0.46 -0.30 -12.13
N VAL A 9 -0.38 0.74 -12.19
CA VAL A 9 -0.75 1.54 -11.02
C VAL A 9 -1.50 0.68 -9.99
N ASP A 10 -2.47 -0.12 -10.43
CA ASP A 10 -3.18 -1.06 -9.55
C ASP A 10 -2.22 -2.05 -8.89
N LEU A 11 -1.29 -2.61 -9.66
CA LEU A 11 -0.27 -3.52 -9.15
C LEU A 11 0.66 -2.85 -8.13
N ALA A 12 1.05 -1.59 -8.37
CA ALA A 12 1.88 -0.82 -7.45
C ALA A 12 1.14 -0.61 -6.11
N ILE A 13 -0.11 -0.16 -6.15
CA ILE A 13 -0.97 0.01 -4.97
C ILE A 13 -1.09 -1.32 -4.19
N VAL A 14 -1.38 -2.43 -4.89
CA VAL A 14 -1.49 -3.76 -4.28
C VAL A 14 -0.20 -4.19 -3.60
N LYS A 15 0.95 -3.94 -4.24
CA LYS A 15 2.27 -4.26 -3.67
C LYS A 15 2.55 -3.43 -2.41
N SER A 16 2.21 -2.15 -2.41
CA SER A 16 2.39 -1.28 -1.23
C SER A 16 1.57 -1.79 -0.03
N VAL A 17 0.29 -2.11 -0.22
CA VAL A 17 -0.54 -2.65 0.89
C VAL A 17 0.00 -4.00 1.39
N LYS A 18 0.40 -4.89 0.48
CA LYS A 18 0.99 -6.19 0.85
C LYS A 18 2.32 -6.03 1.59
N ALA A 19 3.12 -5.03 1.23
CA ALA A 19 4.36 -4.71 1.94
C ALA A 19 4.06 -4.22 3.37
N THR A 20 3.06 -3.37 3.57
CA THR A 20 2.59 -2.95 4.90
C THR A 20 2.15 -4.15 5.74
N LEU A 21 1.35 -5.05 5.17
CA LEU A 21 0.93 -6.28 5.85
C LEU A 21 2.12 -7.15 6.25
N ARG A 22 3.10 -7.33 5.36
CA ARG A 22 4.30 -8.11 5.65
C ARG A 22 5.12 -7.49 6.78
N PHE A 23 5.31 -6.17 6.76
CA PHE A 23 6.03 -5.43 7.77
C PHE A 23 5.45 -5.68 9.17
N TYR A 24 4.14 -5.50 9.37
CA TYR A 24 3.53 -5.72 10.68
C TYR A 24 3.51 -7.19 11.10
N ASN A 25 3.34 -8.13 10.18
CA ASN A 25 3.50 -9.55 10.51
C ASN A 25 4.92 -9.87 11.00
N GLU A 26 5.94 -9.23 10.43
CA GLU A 26 7.32 -9.43 10.85
C GLU A 26 7.59 -8.81 12.23
N LEU A 27 7.06 -7.61 12.50
CA LEU A 27 7.09 -7.01 13.83
C LEU A 27 6.42 -7.93 14.87
N ARG A 28 5.26 -8.51 14.55
CA ARG A 28 4.57 -9.46 15.43
C ARG A 28 5.44 -10.68 15.73
N LYS A 29 6.07 -11.29 14.72
CA LYS A 29 6.95 -12.46 14.92
C LYS A 29 8.15 -12.11 15.82
N GLN A 30 8.73 -10.92 15.64
CA GLN A 30 9.83 -10.46 16.48
C GLN A 30 9.40 -10.28 17.94
N ALA A 31 8.23 -9.70 18.19
CA ALA A 31 7.65 -9.59 19.54
C ALA A 31 7.41 -10.98 20.17
N LEU A 32 6.82 -11.92 19.42
CA LEU A 32 6.61 -13.31 19.87
C LEU A 32 7.93 -14.01 20.22
N THR A 33 8.99 -13.77 19.45
CA THR A 33 10.34 -14.33 19.71
C THR A 33 10.93 -13.80 21.03
N ARG A 34 10.51 -12.61 21.47
CA ARG A 34 10.90 -11.99 22.75
C ARG A 34 9.97 -12.37 23.91
N GLY A 35 8.93 -13.17 23.65
CA GLY A 35 7.89 -13.49 24.65
C GLY A 35 6.91 -12.33 24.90
N GLU A 36 6.90 -11.31 24.05
CA GLU A 36 5.99 -10.17 24.16
C GLU A 36 4.66 -10.47 23.43
N VAL A 37 3.54 -10.24 24.11
CA VAL A 37 2.22 -10.22 23.47
C VAL A 37 1.99 -8.81 22.92
N GLY A 38 2.35 -8.60 21.66
CA GLY A 38 2.09 -7.34 20.97
C GLY A 38 0.60 -7.21 20.60
N ASN A 39 0.07 -5.99 20.65
CA ASN A 39 -1.23 -5.69 20.05
C ASN A 39 -1.06 -5.34 18.56
N PRO A 40 -2.08 -5.58 17.71
CA PRO A 40 -2.06 -5.07 16.36
C PRO A 40 -2.00 -3.53 16.35
N PRO A 41 -1.40 -2.92 15.30
CA PRO A 41 -1.54 -1.48 15.11
C PRO A 41 -3.02 -1.10 14.94
N SER A 42 -3.38 0.16 15.16
CA SER A 42 -4.71 0.63 14.80
C SER A 42 -4.90 0.61 13.28
N PHE A 43 -6.16 0.62 12.83
CA PHE A 43 -6.47 0.75 11.40
C PHE A 43 -5.88 2.03 10.81
N GLU A 44 -5.93 3.14 11.54
CA GLU A 44 -5.38 4.42 11.12
C GLU A 44 -3.86 4.35 10.93
N THR A 45 -3.14 3.74 11.87
CA THR A 45 -1.69 3.54 11.78
C THR A 45 -1.33 2.61 10.61
N PHE A 46 -2.09 1.54 10.40
CA PHE A 46 -1.90 0.66 9.24
C PHE A 46 -2.15 1.40 7.91
N SER A 47 -3.26 2.14 7.81
CA SER A 47 -3.66 2.88 6.62
C SER A 47 -2.67 3.99 6.27
N THR A 48 -2.16 4.69 7.29
CA THR A 48 -1.13 5.73 7.12
C THR A 48 0.15 5.13 6.55
N MET A 49 0.61 4.00 7.09
CA MET A 49 1.79 3.30 6.57
C MET A 49 1.58 2.79 5.14
N ALA A 50 0.41 2.23 4.83
CA ALA A 50 0.07 1.79 3.48
C ALA A 50 0.09 2.96 2.49
N THR A 51 -0.50 4.10 2.87
CA THR A 51 -0.51 5.32 2.07
C THR A 51 0.90 5.88 1.87
N GLY A 52 1.74 5.86 2.91
CA GLY A 52 3.14 6.27 2.81
C GLY A 52 3.94 5.40 1.82
N LEU A 53 3.75 4.08 1.85
CA LEU A 53 4.40 3.17 0.88
C LEU A 53 3.86 3.34 -0.54
N MET A 54 2.57 3.63 -0.69
CA MET A 54 1.97 3.98 -1.98
C MET A 54 2.64 5.23 -2.54
N GLU A 55 2.72 6.29 -1.76
CA GLU A 55 3.30 7.57 -2.18
C GLU A 55 4.79 7.44 -2.53
N ALA A 56 5.56 6.72 -1.71
CA ALA A 56 6.96 6.42 -2.01
C ALA A 56 7.12 5.64 -3.33
N THR A 57 6.23 4.67 -3.59
CA THR A 57 6.25 3.90 -4.84
C THR A 57 5.92 4.80 -6.04
N LYS A 58 4.90 5.66 -5.91
CA LYS A 58 4.54 6.65 -6.93
C LYS A 58 5.72 7.57 -7.26
N GLN A 59 6.44 8.05 -6.24
CA GLN A 59 7.58 8.94 -6.44
C GLN A 59 8.70 8.26 -7.24
N VAL A 60 9.01 7.00 -6.93
CA VAL A 60 10.01 6.23 -7.71
C VAL A 60 9.59 6.10 -9.18
N ASP A 61 8.29 5.87 -9.44
CA ASP A 61 7.78 5.79 -10.81
C ASP A 61 7.82 7.17 -11.50
N LEU A 62 7.51 8.27 -10.81
CA LEU A 62 7.64 9.63 -11.32
C LEU A 62 9.08 9.98 -11.68
N ASP A 63 10.05 9.61 -10.84
CA ASP A 63 11.46 9.89 -11.06
C ASP A 63 12.01 9.17 -12.31
N ARG A 64 11.40 8.03 -12.68
CA ARG A 64 11.74 7.29 -13.91
C ARG A 64 11.12 7.91 -15.17
N LEU A 65 10.04 8.68 -15.03
CA LEU A 65 9.34 9.30 -16.14
C LEU A 65 10.00 10.63 -16.54
N LYS A 66 10.61 10.63 -17.73
CA LYS A 66 11.23 11.82 -18.34
C LYS A 66 10.23 12.75 -19.05
N ASN A 67 9.04 12.25 -19.38
CA ASN A 67 8.03 12.99 -20.13
C ASN A 67 6.96 13.58 -19.18
N LEU A 68 6.76 14.89 -19.22
CA LEU A 68 5.76 15.62 -18.43
C LEU A 68 4.35 15.06 -18.62
N SER A 69 3.93 14.75 -19.85
CA SER A 69 2.56 14.25 -20.08
C SER A 69 2.31 12.87 -19.46
N MET A 70 3.35 12.04 -19.33
CA MET A 70 3.25 10.75 -18.65
C MET A 70 3.25 10.91 -17.13
N ARG A 71 3.92 11.94 -16.60
CA ARG A 71 3.89 12.27 -15.16
C ARG A 71 2.49 12.73 -14.77
N ASP A 72 1.91 13.65 -15.53
CA ASP A 72 0.54 14.13 -15.29
C ASP A 72 -0.49 13.00 -15.37
N LEU A 73 -0.31 12.08 -16.34
CA LEU A 73 -1.16 10.89 -16.44
C LEU A 73 -1.01 9.99 -15.21
N LEU A 74 0.22 9.74 -14.74
CA LEU A 74 0.46 8.96 -13.53
C LEU A 74 -0.23 9.56 -12.31
N GLU A 75 -0.06 10.85 -12.07
CA GLU A 75 -0.66 11.53 -10.93
C GLU A 75 -2.18 11.45 -10.96
N ARG A 76 -2.81 11.69 -12.12
CA ARG A 76 -4.26 11.62 -12.30
C ARG A 76 -4.79 10.20 -12.09
N THR A 77 -4.17 9.21 -12.74
CA THR A 77 -4.57 7.80 -12.59
C THR A 77 -4.41 7.35 -11.14
N TRP A 78 -3.31 7.73 -10.48
CA TRP A 78 -3.07 7.39 -9.08
C TRP A 78 -4.14 7.95 -8.16
N ALA A 79 -4.43 9.26 -8.27
CA ALA A 79 -5.46 9.91 -7.48
C ALA A 79 -6.83 9.25 -7.69
N GLN A 80 -7.18 8.92 -8.93
CA GLN A 80 -8.42 8.20 -9.23
C GLN A 80 -8.44 6.82 -8.56
N LYS A 81 -7.37 6.02 -8.68
CA LYS A 81 -7.31 4.66 -8.12
C LYS A 81 -7.36 4.64 -6.60
N LEU A 82 -6.76 5.61 -5.91
CA LEU A 82 -6.84 5.71 -4.45
C LEU A 82 -8.26 5.95 -3.94
N LEU A 83 -9.09 6.66 -4.72
CA LEU A 83 -10.48 6.95 -4.35
C LEU A 83 -11.43 5.78 -4.59
N THR A 84 -11.02 4.77 -5.37
CA THR A 84 -11.86 3.63 -5.71
C THR A 84 -12.20 2.77 -4.48
N TYR A 85 -13.40 2.20 -4.52
CA TYR A 85 -13.85 1.25 -3.49
C TYR A 85 -12.92 0.05 -3.37
N SER A 86 -12.36 -0.45 -4.48
CA SER A 86 -11.42 -1.58 -4.47
C SER A 86 -10.17 -1.29 -3.65
N THR A 87 -9.57 -0.11 -3.77
CA THR A 87 -8.39 0.25 -2.98
C THR A 87 -8.73 0.39 -1.50
N LYS A 88 -9.85 1.06 -1.17
CA LYS A 88 -10.31 1.19 0.23
C LYS A 88 -10.59 -0.18 0.85
N LYS A 89 -11.26 -1.06 0.11
CA LYS A 89 -11.54 -2.45 0.53
C LYS A 89 -10.25 -3.24 0.70
N LEU A 90 -9.29 -3.13 -0.23
CA LEU A 90 -8.00 -3.81 -0.14
C LEU A 90 -7.24 -3.47 1.15
N VAL A 91 -7.19 -2.19 1.52
CA VAL A 91 -6.54 -1.74 2.77
C VAL A 91 -7.25 -2.33 3.99
N LYS A 92 -8.59 -2.27 4.00
CA LYS A 92 -9.42 -2.83 5.07
C LYS A 92 -9.24 -4.35 5.21
N ASP A 93 -9.40 -5.10 4.12
CA ASP A 93 -9.26 -6.57 4.11
C ASP A 93 -7.85 -7.00 4.56
N SER A 94 -6.82 -6.25 4.15
CA SER A 94 -5.44 -6.52 4.58
C SER A 94 -5.23 -6.25 6.07
N TYR A 95 -5.84 -5.20 6.61
CA TYR A 95 -5.83 -4.92 8.03
C TYR A 95 -6.57 -6.00 8.83
N GLU A 96 -7.75 -6.42 8.39
CA GLU A 96 -8.50 -7.50 9.04
C GLU A 96 -7.74 -8.83 9.01
N ALA A 97 -7.01 -9.11 7.92
CA ALA A 97 -6.13 -10.28 7.83
C ALA A 97 -4.94 -10.19 8.80
N LEU A 98 -4.45 -8.98 9.09
CA LEU A 98 -3.43 -8.74 10.09
C LEU A 98 -3.97 -8.98 11.50
N THR A 99 -5.14 -8.40 11.84
CA THR A 99 -5.69 -8.45 13.20
C THR A 99 -6.13 -9.86 13.61
N LYS A 100 -6.66 -10.68 12.70
CA LYS A 100 -6.99 -12.11 12.95
C LYS A 100 -5.81 -12.99 13.36
N ARG A 101 -4.61 -12.42 13.26
CA ARG A 101 -3.33 -13.10 13.27
C ARG A 101 -2.50 -12.69 14.50
N TYR A 102 -2.89 -11.60 15.15
CA TYR A 102 -2.46 -11.24 16.50
C TYR A 102 -3.30 -12.02 17.51
#